data_AF-A0A4R1RXT0-F1
#
_entry.id   AF-A0A4R1RXT0-F1
#
_cell.length_a   1.000
_cell.length_b   1.000
_cell.length_c   1.000
_cell.angle_alpha   90.00
_cell.angle_beta   90.00
_cell.angle_gamma   90.00
#
_symmetry.space_group_name_H-M   'P 1'
#
loop_
_entity.id
_entity.type
_entity.pdbx_description
1 polymer ?
#
loop_
_entity_poly.entity_id
_entity_poly.type
_entity_poly.pdbx_seq_one_letter_code
_entity_poly.pdbx_strand_id
1 'polypeptide(L)'
;MTFSIPSIISQLVEESLSDQIRQLQTLEEGRILSTVIELHEQSPWIGKTLRQIGEIREARVAGVIRNGELLAGEQLIQSGDKVVTLSTPLAQGDLIRKILGEK
;
A
#
# COMPACT_ATOMS: atom_id res chain seq x y z
N MET A 1 15.43 -2.62 27.17
CA MET A 1 14.65 -3.09 26.00
C MET A 1 14.69 -1.98 24.97
N THR A 2 15.41 -2.16 23.87
CA THR A 2 15.44 -1.19 22.78
C THR A 2 14.20 -1.40 21.93
N PHE A 3 13.21 -0.51 22.07
CA PHE A 3 12.09 -0.44 21.14
C PHE A 3 12.59 0.30 19.91
N SER A 4 12.73 -0.40 18.79
CA SER A 4 13.02 0.23 17.52
C SER A 4 11.72 0.83 16.97
N ILE A 5 11.75 2.12 16.61
CA ILE A 5 10.61 2.85 16.02
C ILE A 5 9.90 2.06 14.89
N PRO A 6 10.60 1.32 14.01
CA PRO A 6 9.97 0.44 13.04
C PRO A 6 9.02 -0.61 13.64
N SER A 7 9.36 -1.20 14.79
CA SER A 7 8.55 -2.23 15.44
C SER A 7 7.24 -1.65 16.00
N ILE A 8 7.29 -0.40 16.48
CA ILE A 8 6.12 0.32 16.96
C ILE A 8 5.19 0.68 15.80
N ILE A 9 5.74 1.08 14.64
CA ILE A 9 4.95 1.34 13.44
C ILE A 9 4.28 0.07 12.93
N SER A 10 4.99 -1.06 12.88
CA SER A 10 4.38 -2.35 12.52
C SER A 10 3.22 -2.72 13.45
N GLN A 11 3.40 -2.56 14.76
CA GLN A 11 2.33 -2.82 15.74
C GLN A 11 1.14 -1.87 15.61
N LEU A 12 1.37 -0.57 15.38
CA LEU A 12 0.29 0.41 15.21
C LEU A 12 -0.49 0.22 13.90
N VAL A 13 0.17 -0.25 12.85
CA VAL A 13 -0.47 -0.59 11.57
C VAL A 13 -1.31 -1.87 11.71
N GLU A 14 -0.84 -2.85 12.49
CA GLU A 14 -1.62 -4.06 12.83
C GLU A 14 -2.86 -3.73 13.68
N GLU A 15 -2.78 -2.76 14.60
CA GLU A 15 -3.87 -2.46 15.55
C GLU A 15 -4.95 -1.51 15.02
N SER A 16 -4.70 -0.69 13.99
CA SER A 16 -5.64 0.38 13.59
C SER A 16 -6.25 0.26 12.18
N LEU A 17 -5.80 -0.66 11.32
CA LEU A 17 -6.19 -0.76 9.90
C LEU A 17 -6.33 -2.23 9.40
N SER A 18 -6.51 -3.18 10.33
CA SER A 18 -6.14 -4.60 10.21
C SER A 18 -6.68 -5.39 9.01
N ASP A 19 -7.83 -5.04 8.44
CA ASP A 19 -8.52 -5.97 7.55
C ASP A 19 -8.04 -5.91 6.08
N GLN A 20 -7.40 -4.81 5.67
CA GLN A 20 -7.06 -4.56 4.25
C GLN A 20 -5.56 -4.66 3.94
N ILE A 21 -4.69 -4.46 4.94
CA ILE A 21 -3.24 -4.63 4.80
C ILE A 21 -2.91 -6.12 4.98
N ARG A 22 -2.59 -6.79 3.88
CA ARG A 22 -2.33 -8.24 3.87
C ARG A 22 -0.91 -8.59 4.26
N GLN A 23 0.03 -7.70 3.98
CA GLN A 23 1.46 -7.95 4.18
C GLN A 23 2.20 -6.63 4.33
N LEU A 24 3.16 -6.59 5.26
CA LEU A 24 4.11 -5.50 5.45
C LEU A 24 5.51 -6.10 5.62
N GLN A 25 6.47 -5.58 4.86
CA GLN A 25 7.88 -5.96 4.94
C GLN A 25 8.75 -4.71 4.99
N THR A 26 9.81 -4.76 5.78
CA THR A 26 10.83 -3.72 5.81
C THR A 26 11.99 -4.11 4.89
N LEU A 27 12.49 -3.14 4.14
CA LEU A 27 13.67 -3.26 3.28
C LEU A 27 14.68 -2.19 3.68
N GLU A 28 15.95 -2.38 3.28
CA GLU A 28 17.01 -1.40 3.50
C GLU A 28 17.10 -0.92 4.96
N GLU A 29 17.20 -1.87 5.90
CA GLU A 29 17.27 -1.60 7.35
C GLU A 29 16.09 -0.75 7.87
N GLY A 30 14.91 -0.88 7.25
CA GLY A 30 13.70 -0.16 7.62
C GLY A 30 13.53 1.20 6.96
N ARG A 31 14.40 1.58 6.01
CA ARG A 31 14.26 2.81 5.23
C ARG A 31 13.11 2.73 4.21
N ILE A 32 12.72 1.52 3.81
CA ILE A 32 11.65 1.27 2.86
C ILE A 32 10.66 0.28 3.47
N LEU A 33 9.38 0.56 3.29
CA LEU A 33 8.27 -0.33 3.59
C LEU A 33 7.70 -0.87 2.27
N SER A 34 7.50 -2.18 2.20
CA SER A 34 6.73 -2.83 1.15
C SER A 34 5.42 -3.31 1.75
N THR A 35 4.29 -2.91 1.17
CA THR A 35 2.98 -3.36 1.63
C THR A 35 2.09 -3.87 0.51
N VAL A 36 1.30 -4.89 0.83
CA VAL A 36 0.24 -5.41 -0.04
C VAL A 36 -1.10 -5.03 0.56
N ILE A 37 -1.90 -4.29 -0.19
CA ILE A 37 -3.19 -3.76 0.25
C ILE A 37 -4.28 -4.27 -0.69
N GLU A 38 -5.31 -4.89 -0.14
CA GLU A 38 -6.48 -5.33 -0.91
C GLU A 38 -7.47 -4.18 -1.06
N LEU A 39 -7.90 -3.91 -2.30
CA LEU A 39 -8.78 -2.78 -2.61
C LEU A 39 -10.25 -3.17 -2.47
N HIS A 40 -10.92 -2.48 -1.56
CA HIS A 40 -12.37 -2.53 -1.43
C HIS A 40 -13.06 -1.68 -2.52
N GLU A 41 -14.36 -1.93 -2.73
CA GLU A 41 -15.15 -1.30 -3.80
C GLU A 41 -15.24 0.24 -3.72
N GLN A 42 -15.06 0.80 -2.52
CA GLN A 42 -15.13 2.25 -2.28
C GLN A 42 -13.77 2.95 -2.48
N SER A 43 -12.70 2.20 -2.79
CA SER A 43 -11.40 2.81 -3.03
C SER A 43 -11.47 3.81 -4.20
N PRO A 44 -10.90 5.02 -4.06
CA PRO A 44 -10.84 5.99 -5.14
C PRO A 44 -9.96 5.54 -6.32
N TRP A 45 -9.32 4.38 -6.23
CA TRP A 45 -8.47 3.81 -7.26
C TRP A 45 -9.25 2.87 -8.19
N ILE A 46 -10.44 2.42 -7.79
CA ILE A 46 -11.30 1.59 -8.64
C ILE A 46 -11.61 2.32 -9.95
N GLY A 47 -11.47 1.61 -11.07
CA GLY A 47 -11.70 2.15 -12.41
C GLY A 47 -10.59 3.07 -12.92
N LYS A 48 -9.45 3.18 -12.22
CA LYS A 48 -8.25 3.89 -12.69
C LYS A 48 -7.17 2.92 -13.14
N THR A 49 -6.29 3.38 -14.01
CA THR A 49 -5.00 2.75 -14.30
C THR A 49 -3.94 3.23 -13.32
N LEU A 50 -2.83 2.49 -13.19
CA LEU A 50 -1.68 2.94 -12.38
C LEU A 50 -1.14 4.29 -12.88
N ARG A 51 -1.21 4.52 -14.19
CA ARG A 51 -0.79 5.79 -14.81
C ARG A 51 -1.67 6.97 -14.37
N GLN A 52 -2.97 6.77 -14.16
CA GLN A 52 -3.90 7.80 -13.70
C GLN A 52 -3.80 8.12 -12.21
N ILE A 53 -3.29 7.18 -11.40
CA ILE A 53 -3.01 7.43 -9.97
C ILE A 53 -1.83 8.41 -9.82
N GLY A 54 -0.88 8.34 -10.74
CA GLY A 54 0.28 9.25 -10.77
C GLY A 54 1.33 8.91 -9.71
N GLU A 55 2.32 9.80 -9.58
CA GLU A 55 3.37 9.65 -8.58
C GLU A 55 2.91 10.14 -7.21
N ILE A 56 3.28 9.39 -6.17
CA ILE A 56 3.04 9.74 -4.78
C ILE A 56 4.40 10.09 -4.18
N ARG A 57 4.49 11.21 -3.47
CA ARG A 57 5.77 11.64 -2.92
C ARG A 57 6.31 10.57 -1.96
N GLU A 58 7.56 10.16 -2.16
CA GLU A 58 8.23 9.16 -1.31
C GLU A 58 7.52 7.80 -1.25
N ALA A 59 6.67 7.52 -2.24
CA ALA A 59 5.96 6.25 -2.40
C ALA A 59 5.81 5.87 -3.88
N ARG A 60 5.71 4.57 -4.15
CA ARG A 60 5.57 4.01 -5.49
C ARG A 60 4.64 2.82 -5.44
N VAL A 61 3.72 2.76 -6.40
CA VAL A 61 2.98 1.52 -6.66
C VAL A 61 3.85 0.64 -7.54
N ALA A 62 4.25 -0.51 -7.00
CA ALA A 62 5.09 -1.48 -7.73
C ALA A 62 4.26 -2.28 -8.74
N GLY A 63 2.98 -2.51 -8.45
CA GLY A 63 2.06 -3.17 -9.37
C GLY A 63 0.75 -3.57 -8.71
N VAL A 64 -0.10 -4.23 -9.51
CA VAL A 64 -1.39 -4.78 -9.07
C VAL A 64 -1.37 -6.29 -9.27
N ILE A 65 -1.79 -7.04 -8.28
CA ILE A 65 -1.94 -8.49 -8.34
C ILE A 65 -3.42 -8.82 -8.41
N ARG A 66 -3.82 -9.55 -9.45
CA ARG A 66 -5.18 -10.06 -9.63
C ARG A 66 -5.11 -11.55 -9.94
N ASN A 67 -5.86 -12.37 -9.20
CA ASN A 67 -5.88 -13.83 -9.37
C ASN A 67 -4.48 -14.50 -9.33
N GLY A 68 -3.54 -13.91 -8.58
CA GLY A 68 -2.16 -14.40 -8.47
C GLY A 68 -1.22 -13.92 -9.58
N GLU A 69 -1.69 -13.14 -10.55
CA GLU A 69 -0.89 -12.60 -11.64
C GLU A 69 -0.58 -11.12 -11.44
N LEU A 70 0.65 -10.71 -11.78
CA LEU A 70 1.05 -9.31 -11.79
C LEU A 70 0.54 -8.62 -13.06
N LEU A 71 -0.29 -7.62 -12.89
CA LEU A 71 -0.87 -6.82 -13.97
C LEU A 71 0.09 -5.70 -14.40
N ALA A 72 0.08 -5.40 -15.70
CA ALA A 72 0.78 -4.27 -16.30
C ALA A 72 -0.01 -2.97 -16.07
N GLY A 73 0.68 -1.83 -15.94
CA GLY A 73 0.07 -0.57 -15.46
C GLY A 73 -1.04 0.06 -16.30
N GLU A 74 -1.40 -0.51 -17.44
CA GLU A 74 -2.46 -0.04 -18.35
C GLU A 74 -3.84 -0.67 -18.06
N GLN A 75 -3.91 -1.72 -17.24
CA GLN A 75 -5.21 -2.30 -16.86
C GLN A 75 -5.94 -1.44 -15.81
N LEU A 76 -7.27 -1.42 -15.91
CA LEU A 76 -8.13 -0.80 -14.90
C LEU A 76 -8.13 -1.63 -13.62
N ILE A 77 -7.93 -0.94 -12.51
CA ILE A 77 -8.01 -1.48 -11.16
C ILE A 77 -9.46 -1.84 -10.83
N GLN A 78 -9.65 -3.00 -10.23
CA GLN A 78 -10.94 -3.58 -9.85
C GLN A 78 -10.96 -3.84 -8.34
N SER A 79 -12.15 -3.99 -7.78
CA SER A 79 -12.27 -4.41 -6.38
C SER A 79 -11.75 -5.83 -6.21
N GLY A 80 -11.14 -6.11 -5.06
CA GLY A 80 -10.45 -7.37 -4.77
C GLY A 80 -9.02 -7.43 -5.31
N ASP A 81 -8.60 -6.46 -6.14
CA ASP A 81 -7.21 -6.33 -6.54
C ASP A 81 -6.31 -6.07 -5.34
N LYS A 82 -5.09 -6.60 -5.40
CA LYS A 82 -4.07 -6.38 -4.39
C LYS A 82 -3.00 -5.45 -4.95
N VAL A 83 -2.85 -4.28 -4.37
CA VAL A 83 -1.84 -3.32 -4.77
C VAL A 83 -0.57 -3.55 -3.96
N VAL A 84 0.56 -3.70 -4.64
CA VAL A 84 1.88 -3.74 -4.03
C VAL A 84 2.48 -2.35 -4.06
N THR A 85 2.93 -1.85 -2.91
CA THR A 85 3.51 -0.52 -2.79
C THR A 85 4.86 -0.55 -2.09
N LEU A 86 5.70 0.43 -2.42
CA LEU A 86 6.95 0.73 -1.77
C LEU A 86 6.90 2.17 -1.27
N SER A 87 7.23 2.44 -0.02
CA SER A 87 7.31 3.81 0.48
C SER A 87 8.37 3.98 1.56
N THR A 88 8.67 5.22 1.92
CA THR A 88 9.33 5.49 3.20
C THR A 88 8.34 5.30 4.36
N PRO A 89 8.82 5.05 5.59
CA PRO A 89 7.95 4.99 6.77
C PRO A 89 7.11 6.25 6.97
N LEU A 90 7.62 7.42 6.59
CA LEU A 90 6.91 8.70 6.71
C LEU A 90 5.74 8.82 5.73
N ALA A 91 5.89 8.28 4.52
CA ALA A 91 4.88 8.40 3.46
C ALA A 91 3.79 7.31 3.51
N GLN A 92 4.01 6.23 4.27
CA GLN A 92 3.11 5.06 4.27
C GLN A 92 1.69 5.40 4.73
N GLY A 93 1.54 6.24 5.76
CA GLY A 93 0.22 6.64 6.27
C GLY A 93 -0.60 7.39 5.21
N ASP A 94 0.01 8.38 4.57
CA ASP A 94 -0.64 9.17 3.50
C ASP A 94 -0.97 8.31 2.28
N LEU A 95 -0.10 7.36 1.94
CA LEU A 95 -0.32 6.40 0.88
C LEU A 95 -1.55 5.53 1.16
N ILE A 96 -1.64 4.96 2.36
CA ILE A 96 -2.78 4.13 2.76
C ILE A 96 -4.07 4.97 2.70
N ARG A 97 -4.09 6.18 3.27
CA ARG A 97 -5.27 7.06 3.21
C ARG A 97 -5.71 7.36 1.78
N LYS A 98 -4.77 7.63 0.87
CA LYS A 98 -5.05 7.82 -0.56
C LYS A 98 -5.63 6.57 -1.23
N ILE A 99 -5.19 5.38 -0.82
CA ILE A 99 -5.69 4.10 -1.32
C ILE A 99 -7.10 3.82 -0.79
N LEU A 100 -7.34 4.17 0.48
CA LEU A 100 -8.61 3.93 1.16
C LEU A 100 -9.67 5.01 0.89
N GLY A 101 -9.27 6.18 0.41
CA GLY A 101 -10.16 7.33 0.25
C GLY A 101 -10.46 8.08 1.56
N GLU A 102 -9.65 7.86 2.58
CA GLU A 102 -9.73 8.57 3.86
C GLU A 102 -9.03 9.95 3.72
N LYS A 103 -9.61 10.99 4.35
CA LYS A 103 -9.09 12.37 4.33
C LYS A 103 -7.95 12.58 5.33
#